data_AF-A0A210PJX4-F1
#
_entry.id   AF-A0A210PJX4-F1
#
_cell.length_a   1.000
_cell.length_b   1.000
_cell.length_c   1.000
_cell.angle_alpha   90.00
_cell.angle_beta   90.00
_cell.angle_gamma   90.00
#
_symmetry.space_group_name_H-M   'P 1'
#
loop_
_entity.id
_entity.type
_entity.pdbx_description
1 polymer ?
#
loop_
_entity_poly.entity_id
_entity_poly.type
_entity_poly.pdbx_seq_one_letter_code
_entity_poly.pdbx_strand_id
1 'polypeptide(L)'
;MPGMEGNSNQNPPSRVRDSDRSTTIQDALEDKLNGLEFRIDWAYDQIHVLYSQLEGLRKRYNRACKDGRRSFRYHIRLRIITCEGMINTFYEYACLKEAEAKKLRMTIYGDVVIDSSEEEEEEEEEEEEE
;
A
#
# COMPACT_ATOMS: atom_id res chain seq x y z
N MET A 1 -26.85 36.34 -66.44
CA MET A 1 -27.33 36.92 -65.17
C MET A 1 -27.12 35.88 -64.08
N PRO A 2 -26.36 36.19 -63.02
CA PRO A 2 -25.93 35.28 -61.96
C PRO A 2 -27.05 35.11 -60.92
N GLY A 3 -27.09 33.98 -60.22
CA GLY A 3 -28.15 33.78 -59.23
C GLY A 3 -28.07 32.50 -58.43
N MET A 4 -27.30 32.58 -57.34
CA MET A 4 -27.57 31.95 -56.04
C MET A 4 -27.16 30.49 -55.84
N GLU A 5 -25.88 30.36 -55.47
CA GLU A 5 -25.41 29.44 -54.44
C GLU A 5 -26.21 29.61 -53.13
N GLY A 6 -26.30 28.53 -52.36
CA GLY A 6 -26.50 28.58 -50.92
C GLY A 6 -27.70 27.76 -50.44
N ASN A 7 -27.45 26.59 -49.85
CA ASN A 7 -27.40 26.51 -48.39
C ASN A 7 -26.92 25.11 -47.95
N SER A 8 -25.61 24.95 -47.82
CA SER A 8 -25.01 23.87 -47.04
C SER A 8 -25.18 24.19 -45.56
N ASN A 9 -26.32 23.81 -44.98
CA ASN A 9 -26.54 23.92 -43.54
C ASN A 9 -25.82 22.76 -42.83
N GLN A 10 -24.50 22.84 -42.74
CA GLN A 10 -23.70 22.02 -41.84
C GLN A 10 -23.71 22.67 -40.46
N ASN A 11 -24.62 22.23 -39.59
CA ASN A 11 -24.46 22.45 -38.16
C ASN A 11 -23.36 21.50 -37.65
N PRO A 12 -22.29 22.00 -37.00
CA PRO A 12 -21.37 21.12 -36.29
C PRO A 12 -21.96 20.70 -34.94
N PRO A 13 -21.87 19.42 -34.53
CA PRO A 13 -22.31 18.99 -33.20
C PRO A 13 -21.28 19.43 -32.15
N SER A 14 -21.47 20.61 -31.56
CA SER A 14 -20.66 21.13 -30.45
C SER A 14 -21.31 20.84 -29.09
N ARG A 15 -21.33 19.57 -28.65
CA ARG A 15 -21.74 19.26 -27.25
C ARG A 15 -21.25 17.94 -26.61
N VAL A 16 -20.17 17.33 -27.11
CA VAL A 16 -19.72 16.00 -26.62
C VAL A 16 -18.51 16.07 -25.64
N ARG A 17 -17.86 17.22 -25.46
CA ARG A 17 -16.52 17.24 -24.82
C ARG A 17 -16.46 17.17 -23.29
N ASP A 18 -17.50 17.57 -22.57
CA ASP A 18 -17.37 17.73 -21.11
C ASP A 18 -17.69 16.44 -20.33
N SER A 19 -18.57 15.58 -20.86
CA SER A 19 -18.87 14.28 -20.25
C SER A 19 -17.68 13.31 -20.38
N ASP A 20 -17.09 13.20 -21.57
CA ASP A 20 -15.96 12.30 -21.82
C ASP A 20 -14.72 12.64 -20.98
N ARG A 21 -14.50 13.93 -20.70
CA ARG A 21 -13.40 14.40 -19.84
C ARG A 21 -13.59 14.02 -18.37
N SER A 22 -14.82 14.08 -17.87
CA SER A 22 -15.13 13.68 -16.49
C SER A 22 -14.94 12.18 -16.30
N THR A 23 -15.37 11.35 -17.26
CA THR A 23 -15.19 9.89 -17.23
C THR A 23 -13.70 9.51 -17.30
N THR A 24 -12.93 10.16 -18.18
CA THR A 24 -11.48 9.89 -18.31
C THR A 24 -10.71 10.22 -17.02
N ILE A 25 -11.10 11.27 -16.29
CA ILE A 25 -10.46 11.65 -15.02
C ILE A 25 -10.80 10.63 -13.93
N GLN A 26 -12.05 10.16 -13.90
CA GLN A 26 -12.49 9.18 -12.92
C GLN A 26 -11.81 7.82 -13.14
N ASP A 27 -11.75 7.35 -14.40
CA ASP A 27 -11.04 6.13 -14.77
C ASP A 27 -9.55 6.18 -14.35
N ALA A 28 -8.89 7.33 -14.54
CA ALA A 28 -7.48 7.49 -14.15
C ALA A 28 -7.26 7.46 -12.62
N LEU A 29 -8.25 7.91 -11.83
CA LEU A 29 -8.18 7.82 -10.36
C LEU A 29 -8.43 6.39 -9.89
N GLU A 30 -9.34 5.66 -10.53
CA GLU A 30 -9.59 4.24 -10.27
C GLU A 30 -8.36 3.38 -10.62
N ASP A 31 -7.71 3.64 -11.76
CA ASP A 31 -6.44 3.00 -12.13
C ASP A 31 -5.34 3.23 -11.08
N LYS A 32 -5.27 4.47 -10.55
CA LYS A 32 -4.32 4.80 -9.49
C LYS A 32 -4.64 4.04 -8.20
N LEU A 33 -5.92 3.90 -7.85
CA LEU A 33 -6.35 3.15 -6.66
C LEU A 33 -5.99 1.67 -6.79
N ASN A 34 -6.31 1.05 -7.93
CA ASN A 34 -5.95 -0.33 -8.24
C ASN A 34 -4.42 -0.54 -8.14
N GLY A 35 -3.64 0.43 -8.62
CA GLY A 35 -2.19 0.41 -8.52
C GLY A 35 -1.66 0.52 -7.08
N LEU A 36 -2.38 1.16 -6.17
CA LEU A 36 -2.03 1.22 -4.74
C LEU A 36 -2.36 -0.10 -4.05
N GLU A 37 -3.56 -0.64 -4.29
CA GLU A 37 -4.01 -1.93 -3.76
C GLU A 37 -3.06 -3.06 -4.15
N PHE A 38 -2.67 -3.11 -5.43
CA PHE A 38 -1.66 -4.07 -5.89
C PHE A 38 -0.33 -3.97 -5.13
N ARG A 39 0.12 -2.75 -4.78
CA ARG A 39 1.37 -2.56 -4.03
C ARG A 39 1.25 -2.97 -2.58
N ILE A 40 0.06 -2.80 -1.99
CA ILE A 40 -0.24 -3.23 -0.63
C ILE A 40 -0.19 -4.76 -0.58
N ASP A 41 -0.91 -5.43 -1.47
CA ASP A 41 -0.92 -6.90 -1.58
C ASP A 41 0.49 -7.43 -1.80
N TRP A 42 1.24 -6.81 -2.72
CA TRP A 42 2.63 -7.18 -2.97
C TRP A 42 3.52 -7.05 -1.73
N ALA A 43 3.32 -6.01 -0.91
CA ALA A 43 4.09 -5.82 0.32
C ALA A 43 3.76 -6.92 1.36
N TYR A 44 2.50 -7.28 1.51
CA TYR A 44 2.09 -8.39 2.37
C TYR A 44 2.64 -9.75 1.89
N ASP A 45 2.67 -9.98 0.58
CA ASP A 45 3.32 -11.17 0.01
C ASP A 45 4.82 -11.20 0.37
N GLN A 46 5.52 -10.07 0.28
CA GLN A 46 6.93 -9.99 0.70
C GLN A 46 7.10 -10.31 2.19
N ILE A 47 6.22 -9.79 3.05
CA ILE A 47 6.21 -10.07 4.48
C ILE A 47 6.05 -11.57 4.73
N HIS A 48 5.11 -12.24 4.06
CA HIS A 48 4.91 -13.68 4.19
C HIS A 48 6.14 -14.50 3.78
N VAL A 49 6.78 -14.13 2.67
CA VAL A 49 8.04 -14.76 2.23
C VAL A 49 9.13 -14.59 3.29
N LEU A 50 9.28 -13.38 3.83
CA LEU A 50 10.28 -13.09 4.86
C LEU A 50 10.02 -13.85 6.17
N TYR A 51 8.77 -14.01 6.60
CA TYR A 51 8.45 -14.84 7.76
C TYR A 51 8.83 -16.31 7.57
N SER A 52 8.60 -16.88 6.38
CA SER A 52 9.05 -18.23 6.05
C SER A 52 10.58 -18.36 6.12
N GLN A 53 11.31 -17.37 5.61
CA GLN A 53 12.77 -17.31 5.70
C GLN A 53 13.26 -17.17 7.15
N LEU A 54 12.61 -16.33 7.94
CA LEU A 54 12.90 -16.10 9.35
C LEU A 54 12.76 -17.39 10.16
N GLU A 55 11.69 -18.15 9.92
CA GLU A 55 11.49 -19.45 10.57
C GLU A 55 12.60 -20.45 10.20
N GLY A 56 13.01 -20.46 8.92
CA GLY A 56 14.17 -21.25 8.47
C GLY A 56 15.49 -20.83 9.11
N LEU A 57 15.69 -19.54 9.39
CA LEU A 57 16.86 -19.03 10.11
C LEU A 57 16.81 -19.41 11.59
N ARG A 58 15.65 -19.27 12.26
CA ARG A 58 15.45 -19.67 13.67
C ARG A 58 15.74 -21.16 13.89
N LYS A 59 15.24 -22.04 13.01
CA LYS A 59 15.57 -23.48 13.05
C LYS A 59 17.07 -23.75 12.93
N ARG A 60 17.76 -23.08 12.00
CA ARG A 60 19.22 -23.21 11.82
C ARG A 60 20.00 -22.66 13.00
N TYR A 61 19.57 -21.54 13.59
CA TYR A 61 20.15 -20.98 14.79
C TYR A 61 20.08 -21.97 15.95
N ASN A 62 18.89 -22.54 16.20
CA ASN A 62 18.67 -23.54 17.24
C ASN A 62 19.58 -24.77 17.06
N ARG A 63 19.77 -25.23 15.81
CA ARG A 63 20.72 -26.31 15.50
C ARG A 63 22.17 -25.90 15.81
N ALA A 64 22.59 -24.69 15.40
CA ALA A 64 23.93 -24.19 15.69
C ALA A 64 24.20 -23.99 17.20
N CYS A 65 23.16 -23.70 17.99
CA CYS A 65 23.22 -23.69 19.45
C CYS A 65 23.49 -25.08 20.01
N LYS A 66 22.72 -26.08 19.58
CA LYS A 66 22.90 -27.49 19.98
C LYS A 66 24.29 -28.02 19.61
N ASP A 67 24.79 -27.67 18.42
CA ASP A 67 26.08 -28.12 17.91
C ASP A 67 27.29 -27.31 18.44
N GLY A 68 27.07 -26.28 19.28
CA GLY A 68 28.15 -25.47 19.85
C GLY A 68 28.89 -24.56 18.85
N ARG A 69 28.38 -24.37 17.62
CA ARG A 69 29.07 -23.66 16.52
C ARG A 69 28.96 -22.13 16.64
N ARG A 70 29.81 -21.52 17.47
CA ARG A 70 29.73 -20.09 17.84
C ARG A 70 29.73 -19.11 16.66
N SER A 71 30.60 -19.30 15.66
CA SER A 71 30.70 -18.42 14.49
C SER A 71 29.42 -18.44 13.64
N PHE A 72 28.84 -19.62 13.45
CA PHE A 72 27.57 -19.79 12.74
C PHE A 72 26.40 -19.12 13.47
N ARG A 73 26.37 -19.16 14.81
CA ARG A 73 25.33 -18.47 15.59
C ARG A 73 25.33 -16.98 15.35
N TYR A 74 26.49 -16.35 15.36
CA TYR A 74 26.60 -14.90 15.15
C TYR A 74 26.12 -14.51 13.75
N HIS A 75 26.57 -15.23 12.72
CA HIS A 75 26.14 -14.99 11.35
C HIS A 75 24.62 -15.19 11.16
N ILE A 76 24.05 -16.25 11.73
CA ILE A 76 22.60 -16.49 11.64
C ILE A 76 21.82 -15.42 12.41
N ARG A 77 22.29 -14.99 13.58
CA ARG A 77 21.66 -13.91 14.36
C ARG A 77 21.62 -12.60 13.58
N LEU A 78 22.71 -12.22 12.91
CA LEU A 78 22.72 -11.04 12.04
C LEU A 78 21.64 -11.15 10.95
N ARG A 79 21.51 -12.31 10.30
CA ARG A 79 20.49 -12.52 9.27
C ARG A 79 19.07 -12.47 9.81
N ILE A 80 18.83 -12.99 11.02
CA ILE A 80 17.54 -12.89 11.71
C ILE A 80 17.16 -11.41 11.88
N ILE A 81 18.06 -10.62 12.46
CA ILE A 81 17.84 -9.19 12.71
C ILE A 81 17.56 -8.45 11.39
N THR A 82 18.32 -8.73 10.33
CA THR A 82 18.08 -8.12 9.02
C THR A 82 16.70 -8.50 8.45
N CYS A 83 16.29 -9.78 8.54
CA CYS A 83 14.96 -10.20 8.10
C CYS A 83 13.85 -9.52 8.89
N GLU A 84 13.98 -9.43 10.22
CA GLU A 84 13.01 -8.74 11.08
C GLU A 84 12.92 -7.24 10.73
N GLY A 85 14.05 -6.58 10.49
CA GLY A 85 14.08 -5.20 10.00
C GLY A 85 13.36 -5.02 8.66
N MET A 86 13.60 -5.92 7.70
CA MET A 86 12.93 -5.88 6.40
C MET A 86 11.41 -6.09 6.51
N ILE A 87 10.96 -7.00 7.38
CA ILE A 87 9.53 -7.22 7.64
C ILE A 87 8.88 -5.92 8.11
N ASN A 88 9.49 -5.25 9.09
CA ASN A 88 8.98 -3.99 9.61
C ASN A 88 8.93 -2.91 8.52
N THR A 89 9.96 -2.81 7.68
CA THR A 89 9.97 -1.85 6.57
C THR A 89 8.85 -2.10 5.56
N PHE A 90 8.56 -3.36 5.20
CA PHE A 90 7.45 -3.67 4.30
C PHE A 90 6.09 -3.41 4.96
N TYR A 91 5.98 -3.64 6.27
CA TYR A 91 4.77 -3.35 7.03
C TYR A 91 4.49 -1.85 7.06
N GLU A 92 5.48 -1.03 7.42
CA GLU A 92 5.38 0.44 7.36
C GLU A 92 5.02 0.92 5.95
N TYR A 93 5.63 0.34 4.92
CA TYR A 93 5.29 0.65 3.53
C TYR A 93 3.83 0.32 3.19
N ALA A 94 3.32 -0.84 3.61
CA ALA A 94 1.94 -1.24 3.41
C ALA A 94 0.98 -0.24 4.09
N CYS A 95 1.22 0.09 5.37
CA CYS A 95 0.40 1.07 6.10
C CYS A 95 0.39 2.44 5.43
N LEU A 96 1.54 2.93 4.95
CA LEU A 96 1.62 4.19 4.21
C LEU A 96 0.81 4.15 2.91
N LYS A 97 0.78 3.02 2.22
CA LYS A 97 0.02 2.85 0.99
C LYS A 97 -1.47 2.66 1.24
N GLU A 98 -1.86 1.99 2.32
CA GLU A 98 -3.24 1.90 2.77
C GLU A 98 -3.82 3.27 3.11
N ALA A 99 -3.05 4.10 3.82
CA ALA A 99 -3.45 5.48 4.10
C ALA A 99 -3.61 6.32 2.81
N GLU A 100 -2.76 6.12 1.81
CA GLU A 100 -2.89 6.75 0.48
C GLU A 100 -4.14 6.25 -0.26
N ALA A 101 -4.37 4.93 -0.26
CA ALA A 101 -5.53 4.30 -0.90
C ALA A 101 -6.84 4.75 -0.25
N LYS A 102 -6.88 4.84 1.09
CA LYS A 102 -8.03 5.33 1.86
C LYS A 102 -8.38 6.77 1.50
N LYS A 103 -7.39 7.66 1.42
CA LYS A 103 -7.58 9.06 0.96
C LYS A 103 -8.11 9.13 -0.47
N LEU A 104 -7.62 8.26 -1.35
CA LEU A 104 -8.06 8.22 -2.75
C LEU A 104 -9.48 7.67 -2.88
N ARG A 105 -9.84 6.61 -2.12
CA ARG A 105 -11.20 6.10 -2.02
C ARG A 105 -12.18 7.16 -1.51
N MET A 106 -11.81 7.93 -0.48
CA MET A 106 -12.60 9.08 -0.01
C MET A 106 -12.82 10.12 -1.12
N THR A 107 -11.80 10.36 -1.96
CA THR A 107 -11.88 11.34 -3.06
C THR A 107 -12.79 10.86 -4.20
N ILE A 108 -12.73 9.57 -4.55
CA ILE A 108 -13.51 8.99 -5.66
C ILE A 108 -14.97 8.74 -5.26
N TYR A 109 -15.19 8.16 -4.08
CA TYR A 109 -16.50 7.64 -3.68
C TYR A 109 -17.20 8.49 -2.61
N GLY A 110 -16.50 9.45 -2.00
CA GLY A 110 -17.03 10.25 -0.88
C GLY A 110 -17.21 9.45 0.42
N ASP A 111 -16.62 8.26 0.50
CA ASP A 111 -16.91 7.28 1.56
C ASP A 111 -16.11 7.58 2.84
N VAL A 112 -16.82 7.82 3.96
CA VAL A 112 -16.20 8.07 5.27
C VAL A 112 -15.83 6.72 5.89
N VAL A 113 -14.67 6.19 5.53
CA VAL A 113 -14.12 5.02 6.21
C VAL A 113 -13.53 5.49 7.56
N ILE A 114 -14.30 5.36 8.63
CA ILE A 114 -13.86 5.62 10.01
C ILE A 114 -12.75 4.61 10.35
N ASP A 115 -11.55 5.11 10.68
CA ASP A 115 -10.50 4.26 11.26
C ASP A 115 -10.93 3.81 12.64
N SER A 116 -10.96 2.50 12.88
CA SER A 116 -11.21 1.92 14.20
C SER A 116 -9.90 1.58 14.93
N SER A 117 -8.76 2.09 14.47
CA SER A 117 -7.43 1.72 14.96
C SER A 117 -6.82 2.68 16.00
N GLU A 118 -7.60 3.63 16.51
CA GLU A 118 -7.17 4.57 17.57
C GLU A 118 -7.87 4.26 18.90
N GLU A 119 -7.78 3.04 19.41
CA GLU A 119 -8.09 2.74 20.81
C GLU A 119 -7.12 1.66 21.32
N GLU A 120 -5.98 2.08 21.89
CA GLU A 120 -5.19 1.39 22.91
C GLU A 120 -4.05 2.33 23.35
N GLU A 121 -4.40 3.36 24.15
CA GLU A 121 -3.43 4.04 25.02
C GLU A 121 -3.46 3.33 26.39
N GLU A 122 -2.37 2.62 26.71
CA GLU A 122 -2.12 2.05 28.04
C GLU A 122 -1.77 3.19 29.02
N GLU A 123 -2.60 3.41 30.04
CA GLU A 123 -2.21 4.19 31.22
C GLU A 123 -1.42 3.27 32.18
N GLU A 124 -0.08 3.31 32.09
CA GLU A 124 0.81 2.88 33.17
C GLU A 124 0.95 4.04 34.17
N GLU A 125 0.27 3.96 35.31
CA GLU A 125 0.60 4.77 36.49
C GLU A 125 1.64 4.02 37.35
N GLU A 126 2.91 4.41 37.21
CA GLU A 126 3.92 4.24 38.26
C GLU A 126 3.73 5.36 39.31
N GLU A 127 3.52 5.03 40.58
CA GLU A 127 3.80 5.95 41.68
C GLU A 127 4.86 5.38 42.64
N GLU A 128 5.69 6.32 43.08
CA GLU A 128 7.08 6.25 43.53
C GLU A 128 7.31 5.61 44.92
N GLU A 129 8.57 5.20 45.13
CA GLU A 129 9.16 4.84 46.43
C GLU A 129 9.17 6.02 47.42
N GLU A 130 8.88 5.73 48.69
CA GLU A 130 9.67 6.22 49.84
C GLU A 130 9.67 5.18 51.00
#